data_AF-A0A7C3SS79-F1
#
_entry.id   AF-A0A7C3SS79-F1
#
_cell.length_a   1.000
_cell.length_b   1.000
_cell.length_c   1.000
_cell.angle_alpha   90.00
_cell.angle_beta   90.00
_cell.angle_gamma   90.00
#
_symmetry.space_group_name_H-M   'P 1'
#
loop_
_entity.id
_entity.type
_entity.pdbx_description
1 polymer ?
#
loop_
_entity_poly.entity_id
_entity_poly.type
_entity_poly.pdbx_seq_one_letter_code
_entity_poly.pdbx_strand_id
1 'polypeptide(L)'
;MKFLIPDWNEIYEMCIKLADKIKESGFLPDLIVGIARGGWIPARILSDLLENSNVASVKVEFYVDVAKTSQSPKITQGISIPPTGKIVLAVDDVADTGKSLKAVIEYLYALGAKQVKTATLHYKPQSVVKPDFYIEETDAWIVYPHERFEFVKSMVKKLKREGKTIDEIKFEMESIGLPKLVVNKFVEETYYKVGY
;
A
#
# COMPACT_ATOMS: atom_id res chain seq x y z
N MET A 1 16.66 2.48 12.16
CA MET A 1 15.68 2.33 11.06
C MET A 1 14.82 3.58 11.03
N LYS A 2 14.68 4.25 9.89
CA LYS A 2 13.84 5.46 9.76
C LYS A 2 12.38 5.04 9.56
N PHE A 3 11.45 5.72 10.23
CA PHE A 3 10.01 5.49 10.09
C PHE A 3 9.32 6.73 9.53
N LEU A 4 8.26 6.51 8.75
CA LEU A 4 7.29 7.53 8.35
C LEU A 4 5.91 7.06 8.81
N ILE A 5 5.23 7.87 9.62
CA ILE A 5 3.93 7.52 10.19
C ILE A 5 2.89 8.55 9.72
N PRO A 6 2.57 8.61 8.41
CA PRO A 6 1.63 9.59 7.91
C PRO A 6 0.25 9.42 8.57
N ASP A 7 -0.44 10.53 8.83
CA ASP A 7 -1.83 10.54 9.25
C ASP A 7 -2.80 10.62 8.05
N TRP A 8 -4.11 10.62 8.33
CA TRP A 8 -5.12 10.65 7.27
C TRP A 8 -5.12 11.95 6.45
N ASN A 9 -4.77 13.08 7.07
CA ASN A 9 -4.70 14.36 6.37
C ASN A 9 -3.50 14.37 5.44
N GLU A 10 -2.33 13.91 5.90
CA GLU A 10 -1.13 13.77 5.07
C GLU A 10 -1.39 12.85 3.87
N ILE A 11 -2.10 11.73 4.07
CA ILE A 11 -2.48 10.83 2.96
C ILE A 11 -3.40 11.53 1.96
N TYR A 12 -4.39 12.29 2.43
CA TYR A 12 -5.27 13.06 1.55
C TYR A 12 -4.51 14.14 0.78
N GLU A 13 -3.62 14.88 1.43
CA GLU A 13 -2.75 15.88 0.80
C GLU A 13 -1.81 15.26 -0.26
N MET A 14 -1.26 14.08 0.01
CA MET A 14 -0.48 13.32 -0.97
C MET A 14 -1.35 12.93 -2.17
N CYS A 15 -2.59 12.49 -1.96
CA CYS A 15 -3.51 12.18 -3.04
C CYS A 15 -3.89 13.41 -3.88
N ILE A 16 -4.06 14.59 -3.28
CA ILE A 16 -4.27 15.86 -4.01
C ILE A 16 -3.10 16.12 -4.95
N LYS A 17 -1.87 16.13 -4.42
CA LYS A 17 -0.65 16.34 -5.21
C LYS A 17 -0.51 15.28 -6.31
N LEU A 18 -0.94 14.05 -6.04
CA LEU A 18 -0.82 12.93 -6.99
C LEU A 18 -1.82 13.09 -8.13
N ALA A 19 -3.05 13.52 -7.82
CA ALA A 19 -4.06 13.86 -8.82
C ALA A 19 -3.60 15.02 -9.70
N ASP A 20 -2.99 16.06 -9.13
CA ASP A 20 -2.45 17.20 -9.89
C ASP A 20 -1.37 16.74 -10.87
N LYS A 21 -0.38 15.94 -10.42
CA LYS A 21 0.64 15.35 -11.31
C LYS A 21 0.04 14.54 -12.46
N ILE A 22 -1.01 13.76 -12.19
CA ILE A 22 -1.69 12.97 -13.21
C ILE A 22 -2.36 13.90 -14.24
N LYS A 23 -3.11 14.92 -13.78
CA LYS A 23 -3.79 15.90 -14.64
C LYS A 23 -2.81 16.69 -15.50
N GLU A 24 -1.74 17.21 -14.90
CA GLU A 24 -0.70 17.99 -15.59
C GLU A 24 0.02 17.18 -16.67
N SER A 25 0.13 15.86 -16.51
CA SER A 25 0.73 14.98 -17.52
C SER A 25 -0.15 14.76 -18.77
N GLY A 26 -1.40 15.23 -18.76
CA GLY A 26 -2.38 14.94 -19.81
C GLY A 26 -2.87 13.49 -19.84
N PHE A 27 -2.56 12.70 -18.79
CA PHE A 27 -3.01 11.32 -18.70
C PHE A 27 -4.44 11.24 -18.17
N LEU A 28 -5.36 10.80 -19.01
CA LEU A 28 -6.78 10.66 -18.72
C LEU A 28 -7.15 9.18 -18.65
N PRO A 29 -7.16 8.55 -17.45
CA PRO A 29 -7.51 7.14 -17.34
C PRO A 29 -9.01 6.91 -17.55
N ASP A 30 -9.37 5.87 -18.30
CA ASP A 30 -10.74 5.38 -18.42
C ASP A 30 -11.17 4.57 -17.19
N LEU A 31 -10.20 3.92 -16.52
CA LEU A 31 -10.41 3.02 -15.39
C LEU A 31 -9.30 3.20 -14.34
N ILE A 32 -9.69 3.35 -13.09
CA ILE A 32 -8.78 3.31 -11.94
C ILE A 32 -8.84 1.92 -11.30
N VAL A 33 -7.69 1.27 -11.11
CA VAL A 33 -7.59 -0.06 -10.49
C VAL A 33 -6.78 0.04 -9.21
N GLY A 34 -7.45 -0.06 -8.06
CA GLY A 34 -6.79 -0.16 -6.76
C GLY A 34 -6.19 -1.55 -6.55
N ILE A 35 -4.92 -1.62 -6.19
CA ILE A 35 -4.24 -2.86 -5.82
C ILE A 35 -4.54 -3.14 -4.35
N ALA A 36 -5.37 -4.15 -4.11
CA ALA A 36 -5.81 -4.48 -2.77
C ALA A 36 -4.67 -5.06 -1.93
N ARG A 37 -4.57 -4.69 -0.65
CA ARG A 37 -5.49 -3.81 0.10
C ARG A 37 -5.03 -2.36 0.19
N GLY A 38 -3.72 -2.12 0.14
CA GLY A 38 -3.10 -0.81 0.35
C GLY A 38 -3.61 0.25 -0.62
N GLY A 39 -3.69 -0.10 -1.91
CA GLY A 39 -4.19 0.76 -2.97
C GLY A 39 -5.68 1.14 -2.90
N TRP A 40 -6.50 0.51 -2.03
CA TRP A 40 -7.93 0.85 -1.94
C TRP A 40 -8.18 2.30 -1.54
N ILE A 41 -7.44 2.78 -0.54
CA ILE A 41 -7.58 4.14 -0.01
C ILE A 41 -7.18 5.17 -1.08
N PRO A 42 -5.94 5.16 -1.63
CA PRO A 42 -5.56 6.13 -2.64
C PRO A 42 -6.39 6.00 -3.92
N ALA A 43 -6.78 4.78 -4.35
CA ALA A 43 -7.62 4.62 -5.53
C ALA A 43 -8.99 5.30 -5.38
N ARG A 44 -9.63 5.15 -4.21
CA ARG A 44 -10.92 5.81 -3.96
C ARG A 44 -10.76 7.33 -3.91
N ILE A 45 -9.73 7.85 -3.25
CA ILE A 45 -9.52 9.31 -3.18
C ILE A 45 -9.22 9.87 -4.58
N LEU A 46 -8.34 9.23 -5.35
CA LEU A 46 -8.02 9.64 -6.71
C LEU A 46 -9.24 9.58 -7.64
N SER A 47 -10.14 8.62 -7.45
CA SER A 47 -11.36 8.56 -8.26
C SER A 47 -12.27 9.77 -8.06
N ASP A 48 -12.26 10.35 -6.85
CA ASP A 48 -12.94 11.59 -6.52
C ASP A 48 -12.26 12.78 -7.21
N LEU A 49 -10.95 12.91 -6.98
CA LEU A 49 -10.14 14.06 -7.41
C LEU A 49 -9.96 14.13 -8.93
N LEU A 50 -10.00 12.98 -9.62
CA LEU A 50 -9.95 12.87 -11.07
C LEU A 50 -11.34 12.81 -11.71
N GLU A 51 -12.41 12.93 -10.92
CA GLU A 51 -13.81 12.86 -11.38
C GLU A 51 -14.11 11.61 -12.22
N ASN A 52 -13.49 10.48 -11.86
CA ASN A 52 -13.64 9.21 -12.57
C ASN A 52 -14.35 8.19 -11.68
N SER A 53 -15.62 7.90 -11.98
CA SER A 53 -16.42 6.91 -11.25
C SER A 53 -16.11 5.45 -11.61
N ASN A 54 -15.33 5.18 -12.65
CA ASN A 54 -14.94 3.84 -13.05
C ASN A 54 -13.76 3.35 -12.21
N VAL A 55 -14.08 2.70 -11.09
CA VAL A 55 -13.09 2.16 -10.15
C VAL A 55 -13.28 0.65 -10.00
N ALA A 56 -12.18 -0.10 -10.14
CA ALA A 56 -12.12 -1.52 -9.84
C ALA A 56 -11.00 -1.82 -8.84
N SER A 57 -10.97 -3.05 -8.35
CA SER A 57 -9.92 -3.54 -7.45
C SER A 57 -9.38 -4.87 -7.96
N VAL A 58 -8.09 -5.11 -7.76
CA VAL A 58 -7.42 -6.41 -7.96
C VAL A 58 -6.72 -6.80 -6.67
N LYS A 59 -6.76 -8.08 -6.27
CA LYS A 59 -6.01 -8.55 -5.09
C LYS A 59 -4.80 -9.36 -5.51
N VAL A 60 -3.64 -8.99 -4.96
CA VAL A 60 -2.37 -9.69 -5.14
C VAL A 60 -1.88 -10.19 -3.78
N GLU A 61 -1.50 -11.46 -3.72
CA GLU A 61 -0.91 -12.06 -2.52
C GLU A 61 0.43 -12.72 -2.87
N PHE A 62 1.39 -12.62 -1.95
CA PHE A 62 2.67 -13.29 -2.08
C PHE A 62 2.57 -14.70 -1.54
N TYR A 63 2.74 -15.69 -2.43
CA TYR A 63 2.72 -17.10 -2.05
C TYR A 63 4.16 -17.59 -1.82
N VAL A 64 4.39 -18.31 -0.72
CA VAL A 64 5.64 -19.05 -0.49
C VAL A 64 5.46 -20.44 -1.08
N ASP A 65 6.15 -20.72 -2.19
CA ASP A 65 6.19 -22.07 -2.74
C ASP A 65 7.05 -22.95 -1.82
N VAL A 66 6.51 -24.06 -1.32
CA VAL A 66 7.21 -24.95 -0.38
C VAL A 66 8.51 -25.50 -1.00
N ALA A 67 8.59 -25.59 -2.33
CA ALA A 67 9.77 -26.02 -3.07
C ALA A 67 10.75 -24.89 -3.42
N LYS A 68 10.37 -23.61 -3.27
CA LYS A 68 11.22 -22.46 -3.60
C LYS A 68 11.16 -21.42 -2.49
N THR A 69 12.32 -21.05 -1.95
CA THR A 69 12.47 -19.93 -0.99
C THR A 69 12.09 -18.54 -1.54
N SER A 70 11.59 -18.46 -2.78
CA SER A 70 11.16 -17.21 -3.41
C SER A 70 9.64 -17.05 -3.37
N GLN A 71 9.19 -15.95 -2.79
CA GLN A 71 7.79 -15.53 -2.90
C GLN A 71 7.48 -14.97 -4.30
N SER A 72 6.43 -15.48 -4.94
CA SER A 72 5.89 -14.93 -6.19
C SER A 72 4.53 -14.26 -5.95
N PRO A 73 4.28 -13.08 -6.55
CA PRO A 73 2.97 -12.45 -6.51
C PRO A 73 1.96 -13.27 -7.33
N LYS A 74 0.78 -13.50 -6.76
CA LYS A 74 -0.34 -14.18 -7.43
C LYS A 74 -1.58 -13.32 -7.35
N ILE A 75 -2.27 -13.14 -8.48
CA ILE A 75 -3.61 -12.56 -8.50
C ILE A 75 -4.57 -13.56 -7.86
N THR A 76 -5.14 -13.21 -6.70
CA THR A 76 -6.10 -14.06 -5.98
C THR A 76 -7.54 -13.59 -6.13
N GLN A 77 -7.73 -12.33 -6.52
CA GLN A 77 -9.02 -11.79 -6.94
C GLN A 77 -8.81 -10.91 -8.16
N GLY A 78 -9.48 -11.27 -9.26
CA GLY A 78 -9.46 -10.49 -10.49
C GLY A 78 -10.25 -9.19 -10.40
N ILE A 79 -10.12 -8.35 -11.42
CA ILE A 79 -10.88 -7.10 -11.52
C ILE A 79 -12.34 -7.33 -11.92
N SER A 80 -13.25 -6.51 -11.40
CA SER A 80 -14.69 -6.57 -11.69
C SER A 80 -15.07 -5.88 -13.01
N ILE A 81 -14.26 -4.93 -13.48
CA ILE A 81 -14.49 -4.17 -14.71
C ILE A 81 -13.48 -4.61 -15.76
N PRO A 82 -13.90 -5.14 -16.93
CA PRO A 82 -12.98 -5.51 -17.99
C PRO A 82 -12.13 -4.31 -18.46
N PRO A 83 -10.81 -4.46 -18.62
CA PRO A 83 -9.92 -3.37 -19.01
C PRO A 83 -9.72 -3.30 -20.53
N THR A 84 -10.35 -4.18 -21.30
CA THR A 84 -10.12 -4.33 -22.74
C THR A 84 -10.33 -3.01 -23.48
N GLY A 85 -9.29 -2.54 -24.18
CA GLY A 85 -9.30 -1.28 -24.93
C GLY A 85 -9.18 -0.01 -24.08
N LYS A 86 -9.13 -0.11 -22.74
CA LYS A 86 -9.11 1.04 -21.82
C LYS A 86 -7.69 1.48 -21.45
N ILE A 87 -7.55 2.77 -21.17
CA ILE A 87 -6.41 3.37 -20.48
C ILE A 87 -6.62 3.20 -18.98
N VAL A 88 -5.69 2.53 -18.30
CA VAL A 88 -5.83 2.13 -16.90
C VAL A 88 -4.80 2.85 -16.04
N LEU A 89 -5.24 3.40 -14.90
CA LEU A 89 -4.39 3.84 -13.80
C LEU A 89 -4.40 2.78 -12.70
N ALA A 90 -3.30 2.03 -12.55
CA ALA A 90 -3.12 1.10 -11.43
C ALA A 90 -2.56 1.85 -10.21
N VAL A 91 -3.24 1.75 -9.07
CA VAL A 91 -2.94 2.55 -7.88
C VAL A 91 -2.59 1.65 -6.69
N ASP A 92 -1.48 1.93 -6.03
CA ASP A 92 -1.07 1.31 -4.76
C ASP A 92 -0.67 2.37 -3.73
N ASP A 93 -0.51 2.03 -2.46
CA ASP A 93 0.02 2.98 -1.48
C ASP A 93 1.54 3.15 -1.60
N VAL A 94 2.29 2.05 -1.75
CA VAL A 94 3.75 2.07 -1.89
C VAL A 94 4.28 1.07 -2.92
N ALA A 95 5.23 1.52 -3.74
CA ALA A 95 6.07 0.64 -4.55
C ALA A 95 7.32 0.24 -3.74
N ASP A 96 7.23 -0.83 -2.93
CA ASP A 96 8.37 -1.31 -2.11
C ASP A 96 9.34 -2.19 -2.93
N THR A 97 9.01 -3.46 -3.13
CA THR A 97 9.80 -4.34 -4.01
C THR A 97 9.38 -4.22 -5.48
N GLY A 98 8.21 -3.63 -5.75
CA GLY A 98 7.64 -3.48 -7.09
C GLY A 98 7.02 -4.76 -7.69
N LYS A 99 7.13 -5.90 -7.00
CA LYS A 99 6.65 -7.19 -7.53
C LYS A 99 5.13 -7.23 -7.72
N SER A 100 4.36 -6.66 -6.79
CA SER A 100 2.89 -6.57 -6.91
C SER A 100 2.49 -5.71 -8.11
N LEU A 101 3.07 -4.51 -8.22
CA LEU A 101 2.83 -3.60 -9.35
C LEU A 101 3.14 -4.28 -10.67
N LYS A 102 4.30 -4.94 -10.78
CA LYS A 102 4.68 -5.70 -11.99
C LYS A 102 3.63 -6.74 -12.37
N ALA A 103 3.22 -7.57 -11.41
CA ALA A 103 2.22 -8.61 -11.65
C ALA A 103 0.86 -8.04 -12.09
N VAL A 104 0.43 -6.91 -11.51
CA VAL A 104 -0.81 -6.24 -11.90
C VAL A 104 -0.70 -5.64 -13.30
N ILE A 105 0.40 -4.99 -13.64
CA ILE A 105 0.62 -4.44 -14.98
C ILE A 105 0.52 -5.55 -16.03
N GLU A 106 1.26 -6.65 -15.83
CA GLU A 106 1.25 -7.81 -16.73
C GLU A 106 -0.16 -8.42 -16.85
N TYR A 107 -0.86 -8.56 -15.72
CA TYR A 107 -2.23 -9.06 -15.68
C TYR A 107 -3.22 -8.16 -16.45
N LEU A 108 -3.14 -6.83 -16.28
CA LEU A 108 -4.01 -5.87 -16.96
C LEU A 108 -3.78 -5.86 -18.47
N TYR A 109 -2.53 -5.90 -18.92
CA TYR A 109 -2.23 -6.03 -20.35
C TYR A 109 -2.69 -7.37 -20.93
N ALA A 110 -2.55 -8.47 -20.19
CA ALA A 110 -3.05 -9.77 -20.62
C ALA A 110 -4.59 -9.80 -20.79
N LEU A 111 -5.32 -8.96 -20.06
CA LEU A 111 -6.76 -8.75 -20.22
C LEU A 111 -7.14 -7.74 -21.33
N GLY A 112 -6.15 -7.22 -22.06
CA GLY A 112 -6.34 -6.36 -23.22
C GLY A 112 -6.40 -4.85 -22.90
N ALA A 113 -5.85 -4.40 -21.76
CA ALA A 113 -5.69 -2.97 -21.52
C ALA A 113 -4.91 -2.30 -22.66
N LYS A 114 -5.38 -1.14 -23.13
CA LYS A 114 -4.71 -0.37 -24.19
C LYS A 114 -3.43 0.28 -23.69
N GLN A 115 -3.45 0.78 -22.46
CA GLN A 115 -2.32 1.40 -21.78
C GLN A 115 -2.51 1.23 -20.28
N VAL A 116 -1.43 0.97 -19.55
CA VAL A 116 -1.42 0.94 -18.10
C VAL A 116 -0.34 1.91 -17.61
N LYS A 117 -0.72 2.85 -16.75
CA LYS A 117 0.21 3.63 -15.92
C LYS A 117 -0.02 3.35 -14.45
N THR A 118 0.97 3.65 -13.63
CA THR A 118 0.99 3.37 -12.19
C THR A 118 1.09 4.64 -11.36
N ALA A 119 0.38 4.67 -10.24
CA ALA A 119 0.46 5.75 -9.26
C ALA A 119 0.60 5.18 -7.85
N THR A 120 1.56 5.71 -7.08
CA THR A 120 1.71 5.39 -5.65
C THR A 120 1.91 6.64 -4.81
N LEU A 121 1.67 6.57 -3.50
CA LEU A 121 2.02 7.67 -2.61
C LEU A 121 3.54 7.70 -2.41
N HIS A 122 4.12 6.55 -2.08
CA HIS A 122 5.55 6.39 -1.87
C HIS A 122 6.18 5.43 -2.90
N TYR A 123 7.44 5.68 -3.22
CA TYR A 123 8.28 4.83 -4.06
C TYR A 123 9.59 4.53 -3.32
N LYS A 124 10.03 3.28 -3.35
CA LYS A 124 11.33 2.90 -2.79
C LYS A 124 12.32 2.56 -3.90
N PRO A 125 13.59 3.03 -3.85
CA PRO A 125 14.57 2.83 -4.92
C PRO A 125 14.84 1.36 -5.28
N GLN A 126 14.67 0.42 -4.35
CA GLN A 126 14.84 -1.01 -4.61
C GLN A 126 13.71 -1.65 -5.43
N SER A 127 12.61 -0.92 -5.68
CA SER A 127 11.47 -1.46 -6.42
C SER A 127 11.85 -1.79 -7.86
N VAL A 128 11.46 -2.98 -8.33
CA VAL A 128 11.70 -3.41 -9.73
C VAL A 128 10.84 -2.64 -10.74
N VAL A 129 9.84 -1.90 -10.26
CA VAL A 129 8.99 -1.00 -11.07
C VAL A 129 9.07 0.39 -10.45
N LYS A 130 9.52 1.36 -11.23
CA LYS A 130 9.37 2.77 -10.89
C LYS A 130 7.97 3.23 -11.31
N PRO A 131 7.12 3.72 -10.39
CA PRO A 131 5.79 4.22 -10.74
C PRO A 131 5.86 5.39 -11.71
N ASP A 132 4.89 5.48 -12.62
CA ASP A 132 4.75 6.63 -13.52
C ASP A 132 4.48 7.92 -12.74
N PHE A 133 3.72 7.81 -11.65
CA PHE A 133 3.40 8.90 -10.73
C PHE A 133 3.67 8.49 -9.29
N TYR A 134 4.38 9.34 -8.55
CA TYR A 134 4.59 9.18 -7.11
C TYR A 134 4.82 10.52 -6.42
N ILE A 135 4.62 10.58 -5.10
CA ILE A 135 4.84 11.81 -4.31
C ILE A 135 6.22 11.84 -3.69
N GLU A 136 6.58 10.81 -2.95
CA GLU A 136 7.85 10.76 -2.21
C GLU A 136 8.65 9.51 -2.55
N GLU A 137 9.96 9.70 -2.80
CA GLU A 137 10.94 8.62 -2.85
C GLU A 137 11.62 8.49 -1.50
N THR A 138 11.61 7.29 -0.90
CA THR A 138 12.10 7.09 0.48
C THR A 138 12.57 5.65 0.72
N ASP A 139 13.53 5.48 1.61
CA ASP A 139 13.99 4.18 2.12
C ASP A 139 13.36 3.82 3.48
N ALA A 140 12.55 4.73 4.04
CA ALA A 140 11.94 4.56 5.35
C ALA A 140 10.90 3.44 5.38
N TRP A 141 10.69 2.89 6.58
CA TRP A 141 9.54 2.05 6.84
C TRP A 141 8.30 2.93 7.04
N ILE A 142 7.34 2.84 6.11
CA ILE A 142 6.10 3.61 6.20
C ILE A 142 5.08 2.79 7.00
N VAL A 143 4.32 3.44 7.88
CA VAL A 143 3.19 2.85 8.58
C VAL A 143 1.94 3.67 8.31
N TYR A 144 1.18 3.25 7.30
CA TYR A 144 -0.03 3.95 6.89
C TYR A 144 -1.15 3.85 7.94
N PRO A 145 -2.06 4.84 7.99
CA PRO A 145 -3.15 4.80 8.95
C PRO A 145 -4.09 3.60 8.77
N HIS A 146 -4.23 3.06 7.54
CA HIS A 146 -5.03 1.87 7.24
C HIS A 146 -4.38 0.52 7.60
N GLU A 147 -3.14 0.50 8.08
CA GLU A 147 -2.43 -0.74 8.45
C GLU A 147 -1.82 -0.74 9.86
N ARG A 148 -2.02 0.34 10.66
CA ARG A 148 -1.40 0.50 11.98
C ARG A 148 -1.60 -0.69 12.91
N PHE A 149 -2.78 -1.34 12.89
CA PHE A 149 -3.02 -2.53 13.70
C PHE A 149 -2.16 -3.72 13.28
N GLU A 150 -2.00 -3.97 11.98
CA GLU A 150 -1.16 -5.06 11.46
C GLU A 150 0.31 -4.82 11.84
N PHE A 151 0.77 -3.58 11.70
CA PHE A 151 2.11 -3.17 12.11
C PHE A 151 2.34 -3.38 13.61
N VAL A 152 1.47 -2.83 14.47
CA VAL A 152 1.57 -2.99 15.94
C VAL A 152 1.56 -4.46 16.31
N LYS A 153 0.66 -5.26 15.71
CA LYS A 153 0.57 -6.69 16.00
C LYS A 153 1.89 -7.42 15.72
N SER A 154 2.51 -7.13 14.57
CA SER A 154 3.79 -7.70 14.17
C SER A 154 4.92 -7.30 15.13
N MET A 155 5.00 -6.01 15.45
CA MET A 155 6.04 -5.48 16.33
C MET A 155 5.92 -5.98 17.77
N VAL A 156 4.71 -6.02 18.34
CA VAL A 156 4.49 -6.58 19.69
C VAL A 156 4.95 -8.04 19.72
N LYS A 157 4.62 -8.85 18.71
CA LYS A 157 5.03 -10.26 18.64
C LYS A 157 6.57 -10.39 18.59
N LYS A 158 7.24 -9.52 17.83
CA LYS A 158 8.71 -9.48 17.76
C LYS A 158 9.33 -9.08 19.10
N LEU A 159 8.96 -7.92 19.63
CA LEU A 159 9.56 -7.36 20.84
C LEU A 159 9.27 -8.20 22.09
N LYS A 160 8.09 -8.83 22.17
CA LYS A 160 7.76 -9.80 23.22
C LYS A 160 8.68 -11.02 23.19
N ARG A 161 9.06 -11.53 22.00
CA ARG A 161 10.04 -12.62 21.86
C ARG A 161 11.45 -12.20 22.26
N GLU A 162 11.76 -10.91 22.13
CA GLU A 162 13.01 -10.30 22.60
C GLU A 162 12.99 -10.00 24.12
N GLY A 163 11.90 -10.34 24.82
CA GLY A 163 11.78 -10.20 26.27
C GLY A 163 11.33 -8.81 26.75
N LYS A 164 10.92 -7.92 25.86
CA LYS A 164 10.44 -6.58 26.26
C LYS A 164 9.10 -6.64 26.97
N THR A 165 8.98 -5.84 28.02
CA THR A 165 7.75 -5.58 28.75
C THR A 165 6.76 -4.78 27.91
N ILE A 166 5.49 -4.77 28.32
CA ILE A 166 4.45 -3.99 27.65
C ILE A 166 4.76 -2.49 27.64
N ASP A 167 5.32 -1.94 28.72
CA ASP A 167 5.62 -0.51 28.84
C ASP A 167 6.79 -0.10 27.94
N GLU A 168 7.82 -0.94 27.83
CA GLU A 168 8.92 -0.74 26.88
C GLU A 168 8.42 -0.76 25.43
N ILE A 169 7.50 -1.67 25.10
CA ILE A 169 6.89 -1.74 23.76
C ILE A 169 6.05 -0.50 23.48
N LYS A 170 5.23 -0.06 24.44
CA LYS A 170 4.45 1.18 24.28
C LYS A 170 5.36 2.39 24.06
N PHE A 171 6.41 2.52 24.86
CA PHE A 171 7.39 3.59 24.72
C PHE A 171 8.06 3.59 23.33
N GLU A 172 8.44 2.43 22.82
CA GLU A 172 9.04 2.30 21.49
C GLU A 172 8.04 2.65 20.36
N MET A 173 6.78 2.24 20.47
CA MET A 173 5.75 2.60 19.48
C MET A 173 5.46 4.11 19.47
N GLU A 174 5.42 4.75 20.65
CA GLU A 174 5.26 6.21 20.72
C GLU A 174 6.48 6.94 20.18
N SER A 175 7.69 6.44 20.44
CA SER A 175 8.94 7.10 20.01
C SER A 175 9.14 7.08 18.50
N ILE A 176 8.59 6.10 17.78
CA ILE A 176 8.57 6.10 16.31
C ILE A 176 7.46 6.98 15.71
N GLY A 177 6.58 7.57 16.54
CA GLY A 177 5.55 8.50 16.12
C GLY A 177 4.14 7.93 15.99
N LEU A 178 3.86 6.71 16.48
CA LEU A 178 2.47 6.20 16.47
C LEU A 178 1.58 6.99 17.44
N PRO A 179 0.31 7.26 17.07
CA PRO A 179 -0.59 7.99 17.97
C PRO A 179 -0.85 7.22 19.28
N LYS A 180 -0.85 7.93 20.41
CA LYS A 180 -1.08 7.33 21.74
C LYS A 180 -2.33 6.46 21.82
N LEU A 181 -3.42 6.85 21.15
CA LEU A 181 -4.64 6.05 21.08
C LEU A 181 -4.39 4.67 20.44
N VAL A 182 -3.63 4.63 19.35
CA VAL A 182 -3.26 3.41 18.63
C VAL A 182 -2.36 2.55 19.52
N VAL A 183 -1.34 3.16 20.14
CA VAL A 183 -0.41 2.46 21.02
C VAL A 183 -1.13 1.84 22.20
N ASN A 184 -1.86 2.64 22.98
CA ASN A 184 -2.55 2.16 24.18
C ASN A 184 -3.53 1.04 23.86
N LYS A 185 -4.37 1.22 22.82
CA LYS A 185 -5.37 0.22 22.45
C LYS A 185 -4.73 -1.06 21.91
N PHE A 186 -3.89 -0.95 20.89
CA PHE A 186 -3.46 -2.11 20.11
C PHE A 186 -2.27 -2.85 20.72
N VAL A 187 -1.39 -2.18 21.47
CA VAL A 187 -0.30 -2.86 22.20
C VAL A 187 -0.89 -3.70 23.32
N GLU A 188 -1.80 -3.14 24.14
CA GLU A 188 -2.46 -3.90 25.20
C GLU A 188 -3.25 -5.08 24.63
N GLU A 189 -4.10 -4.82 23.63
CA GLU A 189 -4.89 -5.86 22.99
C GLU A 189 -4.01 -7.00 22.46
N THR A 190 -2.87 -6.67 21.84
CA THR A 190 -1.99 -7.69 21.26
C THR A 190 -1.16 -8.42 22.31
N TYR A 191 -0.54 -7.69 23.25
CA TYR A 191 0.47 -8.24 24.16
C TYR A 191 -0.07 -9.40 24.99
N TYR A 192 -1.30 -9.28 25.48
CA TYR A 192 -1.97 -10.31 26.27
C TYR A 192 -2.62 -11.41 25.41
N LYS A 193 -2.99 -11.12 24.16
CA LYS A 193 -3.55 -12.13 23.24
C LYS A 193 -2.49 -12.99 22.53
N VAL A 194 -1.21 -12.60 22.52
CA VAL A 194 -0.13 -13.45 21.98
C VAL A 194 0.15 -14.60 22.94
N GLY A 195 -0.65 -15.65 22.82
CA GLY A 195 -0.56 -16.89 23.58
C GLY A 195 -1.50 -17.96 23.03
N TYR A 196 -1.35 -18.33 21.74
CA TYR A 196 -1.68 -19.63 21.13
C TYR A 196 -0.85 -19.78 19.86
#